data_AF-A0A8J8JQY2-F1
#
_entry.id   AF-A0A8J8JQY2-F1
#
_cell.length_a   1.000
_cell.length_b   1.000
_cell.length_c   1.000
_cell.angle_alpha   90.00
_cell.angle_beta   90.00
_cell.angle_gamma   90.00
#
_symmetry.space_group_name_H-M   'P 1'
#
loop_
_entity.id
_entity.type
_entity.pdbx_description
1 polymer ?
#
loop_
_entity_poly.entity_id
_entity_poly.type
_entity_poly.pdbx_seq_one_letter_code
_entity_poly.pdbx_strand_id
1 'polypeptide(L)'
;MKIVVMMIVVCLASIILQVGMLMISEDKAREIARSKLKEAAHLEDPNLCKLWVGAELEEGFLVYTREEKPSYWCFTVVNNDKALGFIRIDYKLGIVRSWGCMGNVVNNPEDPSMWHKQYRISAEDARAKANSIISKYEDVEVRGPIYVIVQGEAWMFVLEKGNKVVTRVFVIDGFVWEEKEKPSPFYMR
;
A
#
# COMPACT_ATOMS: atom_id res chain seq x y z
N MET A 1 -31.67 -20.61 -35.61
CA MET A 1 -31.79 -20.51 -34.13
C MET A 1 -30.54 -20.92 -33.35
N LYS A 2 -29.85 -22.03 -33.68
CA LYS A 2 -28.66 -22.49 -32.92
C LYS A 2 -27.44 -21.55 -32.95
N ILE A 3 -27.24 -20.80 -34.03
CA ILE A 3 -26.07 -19.91 -34.20
C ILE A 3 -26.17 -18.64 -33.34
N VAL A 4 -27.39 -18.10 -33.15
CA VAL A 4 -27.62 -16.88 -32.36
C VAL A 4 -27.39 -17.13 -30.87
N VAL A 5 -27.78 -18.31 -30.37
CA VAL A 5 -27.57 -18.70 -28.96
C VAL A 5 -26.07 -18.84 -28.65
N MET A 6 -25.28 -19.40 -29.57
CA MET A 6 -23.84 -19.58 -29.37
C MET A 6 -23.07 -18.25 -29.33
N MET A 7 -23.47 -17.27 -30.16
CA MET A 7 -22.86 -15.93 -30.17
C MET A 7 -23.16 -15.14 -28.89
N ILE A 8 -24.37 -15.27 -28.35
CA ILE A 8 -24.76 -14.63 -27.08
C ILE A 8 -23.98 -15.21 -25.90
N VAL A 9 -23.74 -16.52 -25.87
CA VAL A 9 -22.95 -17.18 -24.81
C VAL A 9 -21.47 -16.77 -24.85
N VAL A 10 -20.87 -16.63 -26.04
CA VAL A 10 -19.47 -16.18 -26.18
C VAL A 10 -19.31 -14.70 -25.81
N CYS A 11 -20.27 -13.84 -26.16
CA CYS A 11 -20.26 -12.44 -25.73
C CYS A 11 -20.47 -12.30 -24.21
N LEU A 12 -21.36 -13.08 -23.61
CA LEU A 12 -21.55 -13.09 -22.15
C LEU A 12 -20.32 -13.63 -21.40
N ALA A 13 -19.65 -14.66 -21.91
CA ALA A 13 -18.42 -15.18 -21.31
C ALA A 13 -17.27 -14.15 -21.37
N SER A 14 -17.14 -13.40 -22.46
CA SER A 14 -16.14 -12.32 -22.59
C SER A 14 -16.48 -11.11 -21.72
N ILE A 15 -17.76 -10.77 -21.56
CA ILE A 15 -18.21 -9.71 -20.64
C ILE A 15 -18.02 -10.13 -19.18
N ILE A 16 -18.25 -11.40 -18.82
CA ILE A 16 -17.97 -11.93 -17.49
C ILE A 16 -16.45 -11.95 -17.21
N LEU A 17 -15.61 -12.24 -18.23
CA LEU A 17 -14.15 -12.11 -18.11
C LEU A 17 -13.68 -10.66 -17.98
N GLN A 18 -14.40 -9.68 -18.55
CA GLN A 18 -14.07 -8.25 -18.44
C GLN A 18 -14.65 -7.57 -17.21
N VAL A 19 -15.73 -8.11 -16.61
CA VAL A 19 -16.43 -7.52 -15.46
C VAL A 19 -16.07 -8.25 -14.15
N GLY A 20 -15.50 -9.46 -14.23
CA GLY A 20 -15.01 -10.23 -13.09
C GLY A 20 -13.48 -10.20 -12.97
N MET A 21 -12.84 -9.02 -12.98
CA MET A 21 -11.49 -8.93 -12.41
C MET A 21 -11.61 -9.26 -10.91
N LEU A 22 -11.48 -10.54 -10.58
CA LEU A 22 -11.45 -11.06 -9.22
C LEU A 22 -10.31 -10.37 -8.49
N MET A 23 -10.66 -9.34 -7.73
CA MET A 23 -9.73 -8.64 -6.85
C MET A 23 -9.16 -9.65 -5.86
N ILE A 24 -7.84 -9.65 -5.69
CA ILE A 24 -7.15 -10.65 -4.88
C ILE A 24 -7.45 -10.36 -3.41
N SER A 25 -7.98 -11.35 -2.69
CA SER A 25 -8.16 -11.27 -1.24
C SER A 25 -6.83 -11.21 -0.52
N GLU A 26 -6.82 -10.73 0.73
CA GLU A 26 -5.61 -10.73 1.55
C GLU A 26 -5.03 -12.15 1.69
N ASP A 27 -5.86 -13.16 1.96
CA ASP A 27 -5.41 -14.54 2.12
C ASP A 27 -4.67 -15.05 0.88
N LYS A 28 -5.20 -14.73 -0.31
CA LYS A 28 -4.56 -15.15 -1.55
C LYS A 28 -3.25 -14.38 -1.79
N ALA A 29 -3.24 -13.08 -1.50
CA ALA A 29 -2.01 -12.28 -1.57
C ALA A 29 -0.95 -12.78 -0.57
N ARG A 30 -1.37 -13.18 0.64
CA ARG A 30 -0.51 -13.74 1.69
C ARG A 30 0.09 -15.07 1.27
N GLU A 31 -0.67 -15.93 0.61
CA GLU A 31 -0.16 -17.18 0.03
C GLU A 31 0.97 -16.91 -0.98
N ILE A 32 0.75 -15.96 -1.90
CA ILE A 32 1.75 -15.55 -2.90
C ILE A 32 2.99 -14.97 -2.21
N ALA A 33 2.81 -14.10 -1.22
CA ALA A 33 3.92 -13.51 -0.47
C ALA A 33 4.72 -14.57 0.30
N ARG A 34 4.05 -15.56 0.93
CA ARG A 34 4.72 -16.69 1.61
C ARG A 34 5.53 -17.54 0.63
N SER A 35 5.00 -17.79 -0.56
CA SER A 35 5.74 -18.49 -1.61
C SER A 35 7.01 -17.70 -1.98
N LYS A 36 6.88 -16.38 -2.16
CA LYS A 36 8.03 -15.52 -2.49
C LYS A 36 9.07 -15.45 -1.37
N LEU A 37 8.65 -15.39 -0.11
CA LEU A 37 9.55 -15.41 1.04
C LEU A 37 10.39 -16.68 1.09
N LYS A 38 9.78 -17.84 0.83
CA LYS A 38 10.49 -19.12 0.74
C LYS A 38 11.49 -19.14 -0.41
N GLU A 39 11.08 -18.68 -1.60
CA GLU A 39 11.98 -18.56 -2.76
C GLU A 39 13.17 -17.65 -2.45
N ALA A 40 12.92 -16.47 -1.86
CA ALA A 40 13.95 -15.49 -1.52
C ALA A 40 14.96 -16.02 -0.50
N ALA A 41 14.54 -16.87 0.44
CA ALA A 41 15.45 -17.53 1.39
C ALA A 41 16.43 -18.51 0.72
N HIS A 42 16.21 -18.88 -0.55
CA HIS A 42 17.01 -19.84 -1.31
C HIS A 42 17.81 -19.21 -2.46
N LEU A 43 17.72 -17.91 -2.70
CA LEU A 43 18.49 -17.24 -3.75
C LEU A 43 19.95 -17.03 -3.33
N GLU A 44 20.87 -16.99 -4.30
CA GLU A 44 22.31 -16.85 -4.08
C GLU A 44 22.77 -15.40 -3.89
N ASP A 45 21.87 -14.42 -3.76
CA ASP A 45 22.25 -13.03 -3.47
C ASP A 45 22.65 -12.90 -1.98
N PRO A 46 23.94 -12.72 -1.66
CA PRO A 46 24.45 -12.89 -0.31
C PRO A 46 23.97 -11.83 0.69
N ASN A 47 23.43 -10.70 0.22
CA ASN A 47 23.05 -9.58 1.09
C ASN A 47 21.57 -9.62 1.53
N LEU A 48 20.69 -10.25 0.75
CA LEU A 48 19.25 -10.33 1.04
C LEU A 48 18.86 -11.65 1.71
N CYS A 49 19.49 -12.75 1.32
CA CYS A 49 18.95 -14.08 1.60
C CYS A 49 19.16 -14.52 3.05
N LYS A 50 20.30 -14.20 3.67
CA LYS A 50 20.59 -14.64 5.06
C LYS A 50 19.63 -14.06 6.10
N LEU A 51 19.19 -12.81 5.93
CA LEU A 51 18.33 -12.13 6.90
C LEU A 51 16.90 -12.67 6.91
N TRP A 52 16.43 -13.09 5.73
CA TRP A 52 15.06 -13.58 5.54
C TRP A 52 14.93 -15.08 5.88
N VAL A 53 16.04 -15.79 6.14
CA VAL A 53 15.99 -17.16 6.68
C VAL A 53 15.32 -17.14 8.05
N GLY A 54 14.23 -17.89 8.18
CA GLY A 54 13.44 -17.95 9.40
C GLY A 54 12.59 -16.70 9.66
N ALA A 55 12.54 -15.76 8.72
CA ALA A 55 11.64 -14.62 8.82
C ALA A 55 10.18 -15.04 8.57
N GLU A 56 9.27 -14.21 9.07
CA GLU A 56 7.83 -14.38 8.94
C GLU A 56 7.20 -13.18 8.24
N LEU A 57 5.92 -13.29 7.89
CA LEU A 57 5.13 -12.19 7.38
C LEU A 57 4.18 -11.71 8.46
N GLU A 58 4.13 -10.40 8.67
CA GLU A 58 3.05 -9.77 9.43
C GLU A 58 1.71 -9.84 8.67
N GLU A 59 0.65 -9.38 9.33
CA GLU A 59 -0.65 -9.11 8.70
C GLU A 59 -0.49 -8.16 7.51
N GLY A 60 -1.19 -8.47 6.42
CA GLY A 60 -1.12 -7.67 5.21
C GLY A 60 -1.97 -6.42 5.35
N PHE A 61 -1.57 -5.36 4.68
CA PHE A 61 -2.41 -4.17 4.56
C PHE A 61 -2.53 -3.73 3.11
N LEU A 62 -3.71 -3.22 2.77
CA LEU A 62 -3.98 -2.71 1.44
C LEU A 62 -3.46 -1.28 1.32
N VAL A 63 -2.64 -1.04 0.29
CA VAL A 63 -2.15 0.28 -0.08
C VAL A 63 -3.01 0.82 -1.22
N TYR A 64 -3.45 2.06 -1.07
CA TYR A 64 -4.30 2.75 -2.03
C TYR A 64 -3.50 3.77 -2.85
N THR A 65 -4.05 4.20 -3.98
CA THR A 65 -3.55 5.40 -4.66
C THR A 65 -3.99 6.66 -3.91
N ARG A 66 -3.45 7.81 -4.28
CA ARG A 66 -3.89 9.13 -3.82
C ARG A 66 -5.40 9.35 -4.01
N GLU A 67 -5.98 8.79 -5.08
CA GLU A 67 -7.40 8.83 -5.42
C GLU A 67 -8.20 7.69 -4.76
N GLU A 68 -7.65 7.07 -3.72
CA GLU A 68 -8.32 6.07 -2.88
C GLU A 68 -8.71 4.80 -3.65
N LYS A 69 -7.99 4.48 -4.73
CA LYS A 69 -8.16 3.23 -5.46
C LYS A 69 -7.20 2.16 -4.90
N PRO A 70 -7.66 0.93 -4.62
CA PRO A 70 -6.77 -0.16 -4.24
C PRO A 70 -5.62 -0.34 -5.23
N SER A 71 -4.39 -0.49 -4.71
CA SER A 71 -3.18 -0.64 -5.54
C SER A 71 -2.50 -1.99 -5.31
N TYR A 72 -2.10 -2.30 -4.08
CA TYR A 72 -1.41 -3.56 -3.76
C TYR A 72 -1.55 -3.92 -2.29
N TRP A 73 -1.49 -5.21 -2.01
CA TRP A 73 -1.24 -5.71 -0.66
C TRP A 73 0.25 -5.57 -0.34
N CYS A 74 0.57 -5.10 0.87
CA CYS A 74 1.93 -5.06 1.38
C CYS A 74 2.02 -5.96 2.62
N PHE A 75 3.07 -6.78 2.67
CA PHE A 75 3.41 -7.63 3.80
C PHE A 75 4.79 -7.25 4.30
N THR A 76 4.89 -6.89 5.57
CA THR A 76 6.19 -6.72 6.23
C THR A 76 6.85 -8.08 6.40
N VAL A 77 8.15 -8.16 6.08
CA VAL A 77 8.99 -9.31 6.43
C VAL A 77 9.65 -9.02 7.77
N VAL A 78 9.44 -9.88 8.76
CA VAL A 78 9.91 -9.68 10.13
C VAL A 78 10.75 -10.84 10.65
N ASN A 79 11.70 -10.53 11.51
CA ASN A 79 12.48 -11.51 12.27
C ASN A 79 12.81 -10.93 13.64
N ASN A 80 12.52 -11.63 14.74
CA ASN A 80 12.74 -11.17 16.12
C ASN A 80 12.22 -9.74 16.36
N ASP A 81 10.97 -9.46 16.01
CA ASP A 81 10.30 -8.16 16.15
C ASP A 81 10.97 -6.99 15.39
N LYS A 82 11.75 -7.30 14.36
CA LYS A 82 12.38 -6.32 13.47
C LYS A 82 11.82 -6.42 12.07
N ALA A 83 11.43 -5.28 11.51
CA ALA A 83 11.03 -5.16 10.11
C ALA A 83 12.27 -5.18 9.23
N LEU A 84 12.48 -6.30 8.53
CA LEU A 84 13.61 -6.53 7.65
C LEU A 84 13.35 -6.03 6.23
N GLY A 85 12.08 -6.01 5.82
CA GLY A 85 11.75 -5.77 4.43
C GLY A 85 10.26 -5.83 4.15
N PHE A 86 9.95 -5.97 2.88
CA PHE A 86 8.58 -6.02 2.40
C PHE A 86 8.43 -6.92 1.19
N ILE A 87 7.21 -7.41 1.01
CA ILE A 87 6.73 -8.04 -0.23
C ILE A 87 5.42 -7.36 -0.61
N ARG A 88 5.35 -6.85 -1.84
CA ARG A 88 4.17 -6.16 -2.39
C ARG A 88 3.53 -7.00 -3.47
N ILE A 89 2.25 -7.28 -3.33
CA ILE A 89 1.46 -8.09 -4.27
C ILE A 89 0.45 -7.19 -4.95
N ASP A 90 0.50 -7.15 -6.29
CA ASP A 90 -0.46 -6.38 -7.07
C ASP A 90 -1.89 -6.84 -6.76
N TYR A 91 -2.74 -5.89 -6.39
CA TYR A 91 -4.10 -6.17 -5.93
C TYR A 91 -4.99 -6.77 -7.02
N LYS A 92 -4.72 -6.43 -8.28
CA LYS A 92 -5.54 -6.82 -9.43
C LYS A 92 -5.04 -8.12 -10.06
N LEU A 93 -3.73 -8.26 -10.18
CA LEU A 93 -3.11 -9.35 -10.94
C LEU A 93 -2.66 -10.51 -10.04
N GLY A 94 -2.49 -10.29 -8.73
CA GLY A 94 -2.00 -11.34 -7.83
C GLY A 94 -0.57 -11.76 -8.12
N ILE A 95 0.24 -10.82 -8.58
CA ILE A 95 1.67 -11.06 -8.88
C ILE A 95 2.53 -10.25 -7.91
N VAL A 96 3.75 -10.74 -7.66
CA VAL A 96 4.74 -9.97 -6.90
C VAL A 96 5.11 -8.73 -7.69
N ARG A 97 4.69 -7.57 -7.19
CA ARG A 97 4.98 -6.26 -7.80
C ARG A 97 6.39 -5.80 -7.47
N SER A 98 6.80 -5.95 -6.21
CA SER A 98 8.16 -5.67 -5.76
C SER A 98 8.39 -6.28 -4.37
N TRP A 99 9.66 -6.40 -4.00
CA TRP A 99 10.11 -6.88 -2.71
C TRP A 99 11.51 -6.32 -2.43
N GLY A 100 11.91 -6.24 -1.16
CA GLY A 100 13.25 -5.76 -0.80
C GLY A 100 13.40 -5.44 0.70
N CYS A 101 14.61 -5.06 1.10
CA CYS A 101 14.91 -4.67 2.49
C CYS A 101 14.40 -3.27 2.83
N MET A 102 14.11 -3.05 4.12
CA MET A 102 13.91 -1.71 4.66
C MET A 102 15.25 -1.09 5.04
N GLY A 103 15.60 0.02 4.41
CA GLY A 103 16.83 0.77 4.70
C GLY A 103 17.79 0.78 3.52
N ASN A 104 18.32 1.96 3.21
CA ASN A 104 19.43 2.10 2.28
C ASN A 104 20.62 1.34 2.88
N VAL A 105 21.02 0.25 2.22
CA VAL A 105 22.27 -0.49 2.43
C VAL A 105 22.72 -0.42 3.90
N VAL A 106 22.06 -1.18 4.78
CA VAL A 106 22.55 -1.32 6.15
C VAL A 106 24.00 -1.76 6.04
N ASN A 107 24.95 -0.89 6.42
CA ASN A 107 26.38 -1.19 6.31
C ASN A 107 26.76 -2.48 7.06
N ASN A 108 25.91 -2.88 8.03
CA ASN A 108 25.98 -4.16 8.68
C ASN A 108 24.56 -4.78 8.85
N PRO A 109 24.09 -5.59 7.88
CA PRO A 109 22.77 -6.23 7.96
C PRO A 109 22.61 -7.12 9.21
N GLU A 110 23.72 -7.62 9.78
CA GLU A 110 23.71 -8.51 10.94
C GLU A 110 23.50 -7.77 12.28
N ASP A 111 23.52 -6.42 12.30
CA ASP A 111 23.26 -5.62 13.50
C ASP A 111 21.74 -5.37 13.69
N PRO A 112 21.08 -6.00 14.67
CA PRO A 112 19.64 -5.84 14.90
C PRO A 112 19.22 -4.42 15.30
N SER A 113 20.16 -3.59 15.79
CA SER A 113 19.89 -2.21 16.21
C SER A 113 19.61 -1.28 15.02
N MET A 114 20.12 -1.64 13.83
CA MET A 114 19.96 -0.87 12.60
C MET A 114 18.60 -1.07 11.94
N TRP A 115 17.86 -2.11 12.34
CA TRP A 115 16.55 -2.43 11.79
C TRP A 115 15.44 -1.70 12.54
N HIS A 116 14.52 -1.14 11.76
CA HIS A 116 13.30 -0.53 12.27
C HIS A 116 12.44 -1.58 12.98
N LYS A 117 11.78 -1.18 14.07
CA LYS A 117 10.79 -2.04 14.74
C LYS A 117 9.55 -2.24 13.90
N GLN A 118 9.18 -1.24 13.10
CA GLN A 118 7.94 -1.22 12.33
C GLN A 118 8.20 -0.72 10.92
N TYR A 119 7.43 -1.24 9.97
CA TYR A 119 7.48 -0.81 8.57
C TYR A 119 6.97 0.63 8.38
N ARG A 120 5.92 0.99 9.13
CA ARG A 120 5.28 2.30 9.09
C ARG A 120 4.92 2.73 10.51
N ILE A 121 4.82 4.04 10.74
CA ILE A 121 4.24 4.55 11.99
C ILE A 121 2.78 4.10 12.13
N SER A 122 2.29 4.06 13.36
CA SER A 122 0.89 3.73 13.63
C SER A 122 -0.07 4.78 13.03
N ALA A 123 -1.33 4.39 12.83
CA ALA A 123 -2.39 5.28 12.38
C ALA A 123 -2.63 6.41 13.40
N GLU A 124 -2.51 6.09 14.68
CA GLU A 124 -2.64 6.99 15.82
C GLU A 124 -1.51 8.02 15.86
N ASP A 125 -0.26 7.59 15.69
CA ASP A 125 0.89 8.49 15.60
C ASP A 125 0.78 9.40 14.36
N ALA A 126 0.34 8.84 13.23
CA ALA A 126 0.12 9.62 12.02
C ALA A 126 -0.95 10.70 12.24
N ARG A 127 -2.05 10.36 12.92
CA ARG A 127 -3.11 11.31 13.31
C ARG A 127 -2.55 12.40 14.21
N ALA A 128 -1.82 12.04 15.25
CA ALA A 128 -1.22 12.99 16.18
C ALA A 128 -0.32 14.01 15.45
N LYS A 129 0.51 13.54 14.51
CA LYS A 129 1.37 14.40 13.68
C LYS A 129 0.57 15.29 12.72
N ALA A 130 -0.49 14.76 12.10
CA ALA A 130 -1.34 15.50 11.16
C ALA A 130 -2.15 16.62 11.82
N ASN A 131 -2.46 16.52 13.12
CA ASN A 131 -3.29 17.49 13.83
C ASN A 131 -2.77 18.94 13.72
N SER A 132 -1.45 19.13 13.66
CA SER A 132 -0.83 20.46 13.50
C SER A 132 -1.24 21.17 12.20
N ILE A 133 -1.56 20.42 11.15
CA ILE A 133 -2.06 20.94 9.88
C ILE A 133 -3.59 20.98 9.89
N ILE A 134 -4.23 19.90 10.34
CA ILE A 134 -5.69 19.77 10.33
C ILE A 134 -6.35 20.90 11.13
N SER A 135 -5.78 21.29 12.28
CA SER A 135 -6.33 22.34 13.13
C SER A 135 -6.35 23.73 12.49
N LYS A 136 -5.70 23.92 11.34
CA LYS A 136 -5.74 25.17 10.57
C LYS A 136 -7.00 25.30 9.72
N TYR A 137 -7.78 24.23 9.58
CA TYR A 137 -8.96 24.17 8.74
C TYR A 137 -10.22 24.13 9.62
N GLU A 138 -11.05 25.18 9.51
CA GLU A 138 -12.33 25.28 10.21
C GLU A 138 -13.46 24.68 9.36
N ASP A 139 -14.41 24.03 10.04
CA ASP A 139 -15.59 23.37 9.46
C ASP A 139 -15.25 22.37 8.34
N VAL A 140 -14.22 21.56 8.55
CA VAL A 140 -13.89 20.45 7.64
C VAL A 140 -14.21 19.09 8.28
N GLU A 141 -14.72 18.19 7.47
CA GLU A 141 -14.80 16.77 7.81
C GLU A 141 -13.46 16.12 7.45
N VAL A 142 -13.00 15.18 8.29
CA VAL A 142 -11.71 14.52 8.10
C VAL A 142 -11.93 13.02 7.91
N ARG A 143 -11.61 12.52 6.71
CA ARG A 143 -11.59 11.09 6.40
C ARG A 143 -10.18 10.52 6.52
N GLY A 144 -10.09 9.26 6.93
CA GLY A 144 -8.85 8.51 7.10
C GLY A 144 -8.56 8.16 8.56
N PRO A 145 -7.37 7.61 8.87
CA PRO A 145 -6.20 7.50 7.99
C PRO A 145 -6.35 6.44 6.89
N ILE A 146 -5.82 6.74 5.69
CA ILE A 146 -5.74 5.82 4.55
C ILE A 146 -4.26 5.65 4.19
N TYR A 147 -3.76 4.42 4.08
CA TYR A 147 -2.36 4.21 3.68
C TYR A 147 -2.25 4.22 2.15
N VAL A 148 -1.44 5.13 1.60
CA VAL A 148 -1.39 5.41 0.16
C VAL A 148 0.02 5.39 -0.40
N ILE A 149 0.13 5.16 -1.71
CA ILE A 149 1.33 5.37 -2.51
C ILE A 149 1.22 6.69 -3.30
N VAL A 150 2.21 7.56 -3.11
CA VAL A 150 2.40 8.84 -3.83
C VAL A 150 3.81 8.89 -4.43
N GLN A 151 4.70 9.77 -3.96
CA GLN A 151 6.15 9.71 -4.22
C GLN A 151 6.88 8.71 -3.30
N GLY A 152 6.12 8.08 -2.42
CA GLY A 152 6.49 7.10 -1.41
C GLY A 152 5.22 6.67 -0.70
N GLU A 153 5.33 5.74 0.24
CA GLU A 153 4.18 5.30 1.03
C GLU A 153 3.97 6.22 2.23
N ALA A 154 2.71 6.62 2.47
CA ALA A 154 2.35 7.55 3.54
C ALA A 154 0.94 7.30 4.05
N TRP A 155 0.67 7.73 5.27
CA TRP A 155 -0.70 7.91 5.74
C TRP A 155 -1.28 9.18 5.13
N MET A 156 -2.52 9.11 4.66
CA MET A 156 -3.27 10.23 4.09
C MET A 156 -4.54 10.49 4.90
N PHE A 157 -4.80 11.77 5.14
CA PHE A 157 -6.06 12.30 5.65
C PHE A 157 -6.67 13.22 4.60
N VAL A 158 -7.94 13.02 4.28
CA VAL A 158 -8.67 13.84 3.32
C VAL A 158 -9.53 14.81 4.09
N LEU A 159 -9.36 16.11 3.83
CA LEU A 159 -10.13 17.18 4.46
C LEU A 159 -11.16 17.68 3.46
N GLU A 160 -12.42 17.58 3.84
CA GLU A 160 -13.56 17.88 2.98
C GLU A 160 -14.42 18.98 3.59
N LYS A 161 -14.96 19.86 2.75
CA LYS A 161 -15.96 20.86 3.15
C LYS A 161 -17.18 20.68 2.28
N GLY A 162 -18.23 20.06 2.83
CA GLY A 162 -19.28 19.45 2.03
C GLY A 162 -18.71 18.33 1.14
N ASN A 163 -19.12 18.27 -0.13
CA ASN A 163 -18.69 17.21 -1.07
C ASN A 163 -17.43 17.57 -1.88
N LYS A 164 -16.56 18.44 -1.35
CA LYS A 164 -15.34 18.89 -2.03
C LYS A 164 -14.13 18.65 -1.16
N VAL A 165 -13.14 17.96 -1.71
CA VAL A 165 -11.81 17.86 -1.12
C VAL A 165 -11.15 19.24 -1.16
N VAL A 166 -10.80 19.75 0.00
CA VAL A 166 -10.10 21.04 0.16
C VAL A 166 -8.60 20.80 0.17
N THR A 167 -8.16 19.77 0.89
CA THR A 167 -6.75 19.39 0.97
C THR A 167 -6.58 17.93 1.36
N ARG A 168 -5.40 17.40 1.10
CA ARG A 168 -4.94 16.11 1.59
C ARG A 168 -3.70 16.34 2.47
N VAL A 169 -3.69 15.75 3.65
CA VAL A 169 -2.55 15.79 4.56
C VAL A 169 -1.89 14.43 4.55
N PHE A 170 -0.58 14.40 4.30
CA PHE A 170 0.20 13.19 4.22
C PHE A 170 1.24 13.13 5.35
N VAL A 171 1.47 11.93 5.86
CA VAL A 171 2.34 11.69 7.00
C VAL A 171 3.21 10.47 6.77
N ILE A 172 4.52 10.64 6.95
CA ILE A 172 5.51 9.57 7.11
C ILE A 172 6.22 9.72 8.45
N ASP A 173 7.15 8.82 8.76
CA ASP A 173 7.97 9.03 9.95
C ASP A 173 8.85 10.28 9.78
N GLY A 174 8.88 11.13 10.80
CA GLY A 174 9.59 12.41 10.79
C GLY A 174 9.06 13.54 9.89
N PHE A 175 8.08 13.32 9.00
CA PHE A 175 7.65 14.36 8.05
C PHE A 175 6.13 14.38 7.79
N VAL A 176 5.57 15.59 7.72
CA VAL A 176 4.16 15.87 7.45
C VAL A 176 4.08 16.95 6.39
N TRP A 177 3.22 16.78 5.39
CA TRP A 177 2.97 17.82 4.39
C TRP A 177 1.51 17.88 3.97
N GLU A 178 1.11 19.04 3.45
CA GLU A 178 -0.22 19.27 2.88
C GLU A 178 -0.14 19.41 1.36
N GLU A 179 -1.13 18.88 0.67
CA GLU A 179 -1.37 19.12 -0.74
C GLU A 179 -2.73 19.81 -0.88
N LYS A 180 -2.71 21.09 -1.26
CA LYS A 180 -3.94 21.85 -1.53
C LYS A 180 -4.46 21.46 -2.91
N GLU A 181 -5.75 21.21 -3.02
CA GLU A 181 -6.40 21.14 -4.33
C GLU A 181 -6.20 22.49 -5.02
N LYS A 182 -5.64 22.48 -6.23
CA LYS A 182 -5.58 23.70 -7.03
C LYS A 182 -7.02 24.08 -7.35
N PRO A 183 -7.45 25.33 -7.14
CA PRO A 183 -8.76 25.76 -7.60
C PRO A 183 -8.85 25.44 -9.09
N SER A 184 -9.86 24.68 -9.49
CA SER A 184 -10.11 24.40 -10.91
C SER A 184 -10.16 25.74 -11.65
N PRO A 185 -9.40 25.91 -12.74
CA PRO A 185 -9.35 27.17 -13.49
C PRO A 185 -10.73 27.59 -14.05
N PHE A 186 -11.73 26.72 -13.99
CA PHE A 186 -13.09 26.99 -14.44
C PHE A 186 -13.96 27.78 -13.43
N TYR A 187 -13.45 28.12 -12.25
CA TYR A 187 -14.20 28.87 -11.23
C TYR A 187 -13.62 30.25 -10.87
N MET A 188 -12.77 30.84 -11.72
CA MET A 188 -12.52 32.29 -11.67
C MET A 188 -13.45 32.96 -12.69
N ARG A 189 -14.62 33.40 -12.22
CA ARG A 189 -15.47 34.37 -12.90
C ARG A 189 -15.29 35.73 -12.24
#